data_AF-L9WNJ9-F1
#
_entry.id   AF-L9WNJ9-F1
#
_cell.length_a   1.000
_cell.length_b   1.000
_cell.length_c   1.000
_cell.angle_alpha   90.00
_cell.angle_beta   90.00
_cell.angle_gamma   90.00
#
_symmetry.space_group_name_H-M   'P 1'
#
loop_
_entity.id
_entity.type
_entity.pdbx_description
1 polymer ?
#
loop_
_entity_poly.entity_id
_entity_poly.type
_entity_poly.pdbx_seq_one_letter_code
_entity_poly.pdbx_strand_id
1 'polypeptide(L)'
;MQMPRRFNTYCPHCNEHHEHEVEKSRTGRSSGMKWDARRTRRNTATIGNSGRFSKVPGGEKPTKKTDLKYRCNECGKAHLREGWRAGRIEFQE
;
A
#
# COMPACT_ATOMS: atom_id res chain seq x y z
N MET A 1 -3.54 -15.88 9.73
CA MET A 1 -4.30 -16.40 8.57
C MET A 1 -3.31 -16.78 7.50
N GLN A 2 -3.58 -17.89 6.82
CA GLN A 2 -2.79 -18.37 5.69
C GLN A 2 -3.51 -17.99 4.38
N MET A 3 -2.76 -17.60 3.35
CA MET A 3 -3.26 -17.19 2.04
C MET A 3 -2.42 -17.88 0.97
N PRO A 4 -2.99 -18.49 -0.08
CA PRO A 4 -2.20 -19.07 -1.15
C PRO A 4 -1.38 -18.00 -1.89
N ARG A 5 -0.14 -18.32 -2.25
CA ARG A 5 0.74 -17.44 -3.04
C ARG A 5 0.20 -17.23 -4.45
N ARG A 6 -0.38 -18.28 -5.05
CA ARG A 6 -0.96 -18.27 -6.40
C ARG A 6 -2.36 -18.90 -6.41
N PHE A 7 -3.29 -18.28 -7.14
CA PHE A 7 -4.62 -18.87 -7.38
C PHE A 7 -5.29 -18.22 -8.60
N ASN A 8 -6.27 -18.91 -9.17
CA ASN A 8 -7.05 -18.40 -10.30
C ASN A 8 -8.10 -17.39 -9.85
N THR A 9 -8.12 -16.21 -10.46
CA THR A 9 -9.12 -15.18 -10.20
C THR A 9 -9.27 -14.23 -11.38
N TYR A 10 -10.30 -13.39 -11.35
CA TYR A 10 -10.59 -12.43 -12.41
C TYR A 10 -9.48 -11.38 -12.54
N CYS A 11 -8.98 -11.20 -13.75
CA CYS A 11 -8.08 -10.12 -14.13
C CYS A 11 -8.87 -8.99 -14.80
N PRO A 12 -8.94 -7.78 -14.22
CA PRO A 12 -9.64 -6.65 -14.85
C PRO A 12 -8.92 -6.09 -16.09
N HIS A 13 -7.67 -6.51 -16.34
CA HIS A 13 -6.90 -6.06 -17.50
C HIS A 13 -7.09 -6.97 -18.72
N CYS A 14 -7.24 -8.28 -18.50
CA CYS A 14 -7.53 -9.25 -19.57
C CYS A 14 -9.04 -9.47 -19.75
N ASN A 15 -9.86 -9.13 -18.74
CA ASN A 15 -11.29 -9.41 -18.66
C ASN A 15 -11.66 -10.90 -18.63
N GLU A 16 -10.75 -11.73 -18.14
CA GLU A 16 -10.97 -13.17 -17.97
C GLU A 16 -10.23 -13.69 -16.72
N HIS A 17 -10.36 -14.99 -16.44
CA HIS A 17 -9.79 -15.61 -15.23
C HIS A 17 -8.43 -16.22 -15.52
N HIS A 18 -7.43 -15.82 -14.74
CA HIS A 18 -6.06 -16.33 -14.84
C HIS A 18 -5.46 -16.59 -13.47
N GLU A 19 -4.32 -17.27 -13.46
CA GLU A 19 -3.49 -17.39 -12.27
C GLU A 19 -2.95 -16.00 -11.86
N HIS A 20 -3.16 -15.65 -10.60
CA HIS A 20 -2.62 -14.44 -10.00
C HIS A 20 -1.69 -14.78 -8.86
N GLU A 21 -0.59 -14.05 -8.79
CA GLU A 21 0.37 -14.10 -7.70
C GLU A 21 0.10 -12.94 -6.71
N VAL A 22 0.03 -13.26 -5.41
CA VAL A 22 -0.33 -12.30 -4.36
C VAL A 22 0.88 -11.85 -3.56
N GLU A 23 1.19 -10.57 -3.63
CA GLU A 23 2.32 -9.94 -2.94
C GLU A 23 1.86 -8.97 -1.85
N LYS A 24 2.58 -8.91 -0.73
CA LYS A 24 2.47 -7.78 0.20
C LYS A 24 3.03 -6.52 -0.45
N SER A 25 2.23 -5.45 -0.43
CA SER A 25 2.69 -4.15 -0.91
C SER A 25 3.87 -3.64 -0.06
N ARG A 26 4.92 -3.17 -0.72
CA ARG A 26 6.08 -2.55 -0.08
C ARG A 26 6.04 -1.04 -0.33
N THR A 27 6.30 -0.26 0.72
CA THR A 27 6.38 1.20 0.63
C THR A 27 7.57 1.60 -0.25
N GLY A 28 7.31 2.37 -1.30
CA GLY A 28 8.36 2.94 -2.15
C GLY A 28 9.08 4.12 -1.48
N ARG A 29 10.32 4.40 -1.89
CA ARG A 29 11.09 5.55 -1.39
C ARG A 29 10.43 6.87 -1.80
N SER A 30 10.33 7.80 -0.86
CA SER A 30 9.81 9.14 -1.13
C SER A 30 10.82 9.97 -1.95
N SER A 31 10.32 10.73 -2.93
CA SER A 31 11.18 11.58 -3.78
C SER A 31 11.49 12.95 -3.21
N GLY A 32 10.80 13.38 -2.15
CA GLY A 32 10.99 14.70 -1.52
C GLY A 32 10.59 15.93 -2.36
N MET A 33 10.16 15.73 -3.61
CA MET A 33 9.79 16.80 -4.55
C MET A 33 8.28 17.07 -4.63
N LYS A 34 7.48 16.25 -3.93
CA LYS A 34 6.03 16.43 -3.86
C LYS A 34 5.69 17.80 -3.26
N TRP A 35 4.54 18.32 -3.65
CA TRP A 35 4.08 19.65 -3.21
C TRP A 35 4.08 19.80 -1.68
N ASP A 36 3.65 18.76 -0.95
CA ASP A 36 3.66 18.76 0.50
C ASP A 36 5.07 18.92 1.07
N ALA A 37 6.06 18.17 0.57
CA ALA A 37 7.46 18.32 0.99
C ALA A 37 8.03 19.72 0.72
N ARG A 38 7.61 20.39 -0.37
CA ARG A 38 7.99 21.79 -0.64
C ARG A 38 7.31 22.75 0.34
N ARG A 39 6.03 22.52 0.64
CA ARG A 39 5.24 23.31 1.56
C ARG A 39 5.75 23.18 3.00
N THR A 40 6.09 21.97 3.45
CA THR A 40 6.69 21.72 4.76
C THR A 40 7.97 22.52 4.91
N ARG A 41 8.93 22.39 3.97
CA ARG A 41 10.19 23.15 4.00
C ARG A 41 9.99 24.65 4.13
N ARG A 42 9.04 25.23 3.37
CA ARG A 42 8.73 26.67 3.44
C ARG A 42 8.19 27.09 4.80
N ASN A 43 7.24 26.33 5.36
CA ASN A 43 6.58 26.73 6.61
C ASN A 43 7.44 26.44 7.85
N THR A 44 8.33 25.44 7.79
CA THR A 44 9.28 25.13 8.87
C THR A 44 10.53 26.00 8.83
N ALA A 45 10.73 26.80 7.77
CA ALA A 45 11.86 27.72 7.65
C ALA A 45 11.67 29.02 8.47
N THR A 46 10.48 29.27 9.00
CA THR A 46 10.19 30.44 9.85
C THR A 46 10.27 30.06 11.32
N ILE A 47 10.67 31.01 12.17
CA ILE A 47 10.73 30.81 13.63
C ILE A 47 9.31 30.70 14.20
N GLY A 48 9.10 29.73 15.09
CA GLY A 48 7.84 29.52 15.79
C GLY A 48 7.08 28.26 15.33
N ASN A 49 5.79 28.21 15.64
CA ASN A 49 4.94 27.06 15.33
C ASN A 49 4.52 27.05 13.85
N SER A 50 4.77 25.95 13.14
CA SER A 50 4.42 25.77 11.72
C SER A 50 3.02 25.19 11.50
N GLY A 51 2.14 25.28 12.49
CA GLY A 51 0.76 24.81 12.48
C GLY A 51 0.66 23.30 12.21
N ARG A 52 0.05 22.93 11.07
CA ARG A 52 -0.12 21.52 10.66
C ARG A 52 1.21 20.76 10.59
N PHE A 53 2.31 21.43 10.24
CA PHE A 53 3.62 20.78 10.06
C PHE A 53 4.33 20.48 11.38
N SER A 54 3.85 21.04 12.50
CA SER A 54 4.35 20.75 13.84
C SER A 54 3.59 19.60 14.51
N LYS A 55 2.58 19.00 13.85
CA LYS A 55 1.83 17.86 14.38
C LYS A 55 2.67 16.59 14.28
N VAL A 56 2.80 15.87 15.40
CA VAL A 56 3.45 14.56 15.44
C VAL A 56 2.52 13.46 14.91
N PRO A 57 3.03 12.44 14.20
CA PRO A 57 2.24 11.27 13.81
C PRO A 57 1.60 10.59 15.02
N GLY A 58 0.32 10.22 14.89
CA GLY A 58 -0.45 9.57 15.95
C GLY A 58 -0.32 8.05 15.98
N GLY A 59 -1.05 7.42 16.91
CA GLY A 59 -1.00 5.98 17.16
C GLY A 59 -1.57 5.09 16.05
N GLU A 60 -1.45 3.78 16.27
CA GLU A 60 -1.84 2.76 15.32
C GLU A 60 -3.09 1.99 15.76
N LYS A 61 -3.89 1.52 14.80
CA LYS A 61 -4.99 0.58 15.08
C LYS A 61 -4.42 -0.79 15.52
N PRO A 62 -5.08 -1.51 16.45
CA PRO A 62 -4.60 -2.81 16.93
C PRO A 62 -4.52 -3.87 15.83
N THR A 63 -5.33 -3.76 14.79
CA THR A 63 -5.23 -4.62 13.60
C THR A 63 -5.39 -3.78 12.33
N LYS A 64 -4.45 -3.94 11.41
CA LYS A 64 -4.43 -3.24 10.12
C LYS A 64 -5.24 -4.02 9.07
N LYS A 65 -5.71 -3.31 8.04
CA LYS A 65 -6.24 -3.96 6.84
C LYS A 65 -5.09 -4.52 6.01
N THR A 66 -5.37 -5.56 5.25
CA THR A 66 -4.41 -6.16 4.32
C THR A 66 -4.12 -5.20 3.17
N ASP A 67 -2.86 -5.09 2.78
CA ASP A 67 -2.41 -4.33 1.61
C ASP A 67 -1.67 -5.28 0.66
N LEU A 68 -2.41 -5.78 -0.32
CA LEU A 68 -1.99 -6.85 -1.23
C LEU A 68 -2.07 -6.39 -2.68
N LYS A 69 -1.09 -6.82 -3.48
CA LYS A 69 -1.09 -6.67 -4.93
C LYS A 69 -1.36 -8.03 -5.57
N TYR A 70 -2.32 -8.06 -6.49
CA TYR A 70 -2.68 -9.24 -7.26
C TYR A 70 -2.10 -9.07 -8.67
N ARG A 71 -0.99 -9.75 -8.95
CA ARG A 71 -0.32 -9.70 -10.25
C ARG A 71 -0.84 -10.84 -11.12
N CYS A 72 -1.40 -10.50 -12.28
CA CYS A 72 -1.77 -11.51 -13.27
C CYS A 72 -0.50 -12.12 -13.89
N ASN A 73 -0.43 -13.45 -13.95
CA ASN A 73 0.73 -14.15 -14.51
C ASN A 73 0.81 -13.97 -16.05
N GLU A 74 -0.32 -13.81 -16.73
CA GLU A 74 -0.35 -13.65 -18.19
C GLU A 74 0.02 -12.24 -18.68
N CYS A 75 -0.70 -11.20 -18.24
CA CYS A 75 -0.40 -9.83 -18.69
C CYS A 75 0.64 -9.10 -17.84
N GLY A 76 1.08 -9.69 -16.72
CA GLY A 76 2.03 -9.10 -15.78
C GLY A 76 1.52 -7.88 -15.01
N LYS A 77 0.33 -7.37 -15.33
CA LYS A 77 -0.27 -6.21 -14.68
C LYS A 77 -0.83 -6.59 -13.31
N ALA A 78 -0.69 -5.68 -12.36
CA ALA A 78 -1.25 -5.85 -11.03
C ALA A 78 -2.56 -5.06 -10.87
N HIS A 79 -3.45 -5.57 -10.03
CA HIS A 79 -4.62 -4.84 -9.55
C HIS A 79 -4.71 -4.91 -8.02
N LEU A 80 -5.50 -4.01 -7.44
CA LEU A 80 -5.74 -3.92 -6.00
C LEU A 80 -7.17 -4.36 -5.70
N ARG A 81 -7.39 -4.86 -4.48
CA ARG A 81 -8.72 -5.20 -3.95
C ARG A 81 -8.90 -4.56 -2.59
N GLU A 82 -10.14 -4.52 -2.11
CA GLU A 82 -10.38 -4.09 -0.74
C GLU A 82 -9.69 -5.02 0.26
N GLY A 83 -8.93 -4.43 1.17
CA GLY A 83 -8.31 -5.15 2.27
C GLY A 83 -9.28 -5.43 3.42
N TRP A 84 -9.12 -6.59 4.05
CA TRP A 84 -9.82 -6.98 5.28
C TRP A 84 -8.88 -6.90 6.48
N ARG A 85 -9.42 -6.91 7.71
CA ARG A 85 -8.57 -6.89 8.92
C ARG A 85 -7.97 -8.27 9.17
N ALA A 86 -6.66 -8.34 9.31
CA ALA A 86 -5.95 -9.56 9.69
C ALA A 86 -4.76 -9.21 10.59
N GLY A 87 -4.63 -9.89 11.74
CA GLY A 87 -3.50 -9.67 12.65
C GLY A 87 -2.16 -10.08 12.03
N ARG A 88 -2.15 -11.22 11.33
CA ARG A 88 -0.99 -11.72 10.58
C ARG A 88 -1.46 -12.47 9.34
N ILE A 89 -0.82 -12.19 8.21
CA ILE A 89 -0.96 -12.95 6.96
C ILE A 89 0.35 -13.63 6.62
N GLU A 90 0.26 -14.92 6.34
CA GLU A 90 1.33 -15.79 5.88
C GLU A 90 0.93 -16.38 4.54
N PHE A 91 1.90 -16.55 3.64
CA PHE A 91 1.65 -17.13 2.33
C PHE A 91 1.95 -18.63 2.37
N GLN A 92 1.03 -19.44 1.85
CA GLN A 92 1.26 -20.85 1.53
C GLN A 92 1.83 -20.91 0.12
N GLU A 93 2.96 -21.57 -0.05
CA GLU A 93 3.56 -21.83 -1.36
C GLU A 93 2.79 -22.92 -2.12
#